data_AF-A7RG15-F1
#
_entry.id   AF-A7RG15-F1
#
_cell.length_a   1.000
_cell.length_b   1.000
_cell.length_c   1.000
_cell.angle_alpha   90.00
_cell.angle_beta   90.00
_cell.angle_gamma   90.00
#
_symmetry.space_group_name_H-M   'P 1'
#
loop_
_entity.id
_entity.type
_entity.pdbx_description
1 polymer ?
#
loop_
_entity_poly.entity_id
_entity_poly.type
_entity_poly.pdbx_seq_one_letter_code
_entity_poly.pdbx_strand_id
1 'polypeptide(L)'
;MDSSKANAEDKSKEKIIDVFAFFMFGLVEYVSFGTIITGSQDILANTEVPTAITILTANLPYMLLSIVLPYFMSKVPVPARVWSAFGLLTLGMLVVALGQNLWLRLFGIALNSVGYSFIEVGLLPLSAFYSERTVFAFSGGTGLGFIGTTYYTGPRPKQ
;
A
#
# COMPACT_ATOMS: atom_id res chain seq x y z
N MET A 1 27.22 -12.89 32.35
CA MET A 1 27.70 -12.71 30.96
C MET A 1 26.67 -13.14 29.91
N ASP A 2 25.38 -13.27 30.30
CA ASP A 2 24.33 -13.90 29.47
C ASP A 2 23.20 -12.91 29.09
N SER A 3 22.89 -11.93 29.97
CA SER A 3 21.86 -10.92 29.70
C SER A 3 22.22 -9.96 28.55
N SER A 4 23.51 -9.71 28.31
CA SER A 4 23.97 -8.86 27.20
C SER A 4 23.81 -9.56 25.85
N LYS A 5 23.99 -10.89 25.80
CA LYS A 5 23.79 -11.69 24.58
C LYS A 5 22.30 -11.85 24.27
N ALA A 6 21.48 -12.14 25.27
CA ALA A 6 20.02 -12.23 25.12
C ALA A 6 19.41 -10.90 24.63
N ASN A 7 19.84 -9.77 25.20
CA ASN A 7 19.38 -8.43 24.79
C ASN A 7 19.86 -8.06 23.36
N ALA A 8 21.08 -8.47 22.99
CA ALA A 8 21.57 -8.27 21.62
C ALA A 8 20.82 -9.12 20.59
N GLU A 9 20.46 -10.35 20.94
CA GLU A 9 19.69 -11.25 20.07
C GLU A 9 18.25 -10.76 19.89
N ASP A 10 17.59 -10.34 20.97
CA ASP A 10 16.23 -9.78 20.95
C ASP A 10 16.16 -8.51 20.10
N LYS A 11 17.08 -7.57 20.34
CA LYS A 11 17.20 -6.33 19.55
C LYS A 11 17.56 -6.57 18.07
N SER A 12 18.18 -7.72 17.75
CA SER A 12 18.43 -8.11 16.36
C SER A 12 17.19 -8.68 15.67
N LYS A 13 16.38 -9.46 16.41
CA LYS A 13 15.13 -10.04 15.93
C LYS A 13 14.10 -8.95 15.68
N GLU A 14 13.96 -7.97 16.59
CA GLU A 14 13.10 -6.80 16.40
C GLU A 14 13.42 -6.04 15.11
N LYS A 15 14.71 -5.77 14.85
CA LYS A 15 15.15 -5.11 13.61
C LYS A 15 14.80 -5.91 12.35
N ILE A 16 14.88 -7.24 12.40
CA ILE A 16 14.52 -8.10 11.26
C ILE A 16 13.01 -8.09 11.03
N ILE A 17 12.21 -8.11 12.11
CA ILE A 17 10.76 -8.04 12.04
C ILE A 17 10.32 -6.71 11.41
N ASP A 18 10.91 -5.60 11.83
CA ASP A 18 10.63 -4.28 11.25
C ASP A 18 10.96 -4.25 9.75
N VAL A 19 12.15 -4.73 9.37
CA VAL A 19 12.58 -4.84 7.96
C VAL A 19 11.59 -5.66 7.14
N PHE A 20 11.16 -6.82 7.63
CA PHE A 20 10.18 -7.65 6.95
C PHE A 20 8.81 -6.98 6.86
N ALA A 21 8.37 -6.28 7.90
CA ALA A 21 7.11 -5.54 7.90
C ALA A 21 7.13 -4.43 6.83
N PHE A 22 8.18 -3.61 6.77
CA PHE A 22 8.33 -2.56 5.76
C PHE A 22 8.39 -3.14 4.34
N PHE A 23 9.04 -4.28 4.15
CA PHE A 23 9.03 -5.00 2.88
C PHE A 23 7.62 -5.43 2.47
N MET A 24 6.86 -6.04 3.38
CA MET A 24 5.48 -6.45 3.11
C MET A 24 4.56 -5.26 2.84
N PHE A 25 4.77 -4.12 3.51
CA PHE A 25 4.05 -2.88 3.22
C PHE A 25 4.31 -2.42 1.80
N GLY A 26 5.57 -2.28 1.39
CA GLY A 26 5.90 -1.88 0.02
C GLY A 26 5.37 -2.85 -1.04
N LEU A 27 5.35 -4.15 -0.73
CA LEU A 27 4.78 -5.18 -1.61
C LEU A 27 3.27 -5.01 -1.77
N VAL A 28 2.51 -4.99 -0.68
CA VAL A 28 1.04 -4.88 -0.72
C VAL A 28 0.62 -3.56 -1.36
N GLU A 29 1.33 -2.49 -1.04
CA GLU A 29 1.14 -1.17 -1.61
C GLU A 29 1.25 -1.21 -3.14
N TYR A 30 2.38 -1.70 -3.64
CA TYR A 30 2.65 -1.66 -5.08
C TYR A 30 1.79 -2.66 -5.87
N VAL A 31 1.53 -3.85 -5.32
CA VAL A 31 0.60 -4.81 -5.93
C VAL A 31 -0.78 -4.19 -6.10
N SER A 32 -1.30 -3.56 -5.05
CA SER A 32 -2.62 -2.92 -5.10
C SER A 32 -2.65 -1.78 -6.13
N PHE A 33 -1.59 -0.97 -6.18
CA PHE A 33 -1.53 0.21 -7.04
C PHE A 33 -1.43 -0.19 -8.51
N GLY A 34 -0.51 -1.10 -8.80
CA GLY A 34 -0.33 -1.59 -10.16
C GLY A 34 -1.55 -2.36 -10.63
N THR A 35 -2.19 -3.20 -9.81
CA THR A 35 -3.42 -3.89 -10.22
C THR A 35 -4.57 -2.93 -10.53
N ILE A 36 -4.74 -1.84 -9.78
CA ILE A 36 -5.75 -0.81 -10.09
C ILE A 36 -5.47 -0.15 -11.45
N ILE A 37 -4.20 0.16 -11.74
CA ILE A 37 -3.82 0.78 -13.02
C ILE A 37 -3.96 -0.21 -14.18
N THR A 38 -3.36 -1.39 -14.06
CA THR A 38 -3.37 -2.40 -15.12
C THR A 38 -4.77 -2.97 -15.36
N GLY A 39 -5.56 -3.08 -14.30
CA GLY A 39 -6.96 -3.53 -14.34
C GLY A 39 -7.96 -2.42 -14.58
N SER A 40 -7.54 -1.17 -14.82
CA SER A 40 -8.46 -0.03 -14.96
C SER A 40 -9.49 -0.22 -16.08
N GLN A 41 -9.10 -0.85 -17.19
CA GLN A 41 -10.01 -1.19 -18.28
C GLN A 41 -11.04 -2.26 -17.86
N ASP A 42 -10.61 -3.28 -17.12
CA ASP A 42 -11.51 -4.33 -16.60
C ASP A 42 -12.48 -3.77 -15.53
N ILE A 43 -11.97 -2.87 -14.66
CA ILE A 43 -12.74 -2.19 -13.61
C ILE A 43 -13.87 -1.36 -14.23
N LEU A 44 -13.60 -0.70 -15.36
CA LEU A 44 -14.54 0.15 -16.09
C LEU A 44 -15.29 -0.60 -17.21
N ALA A 45 -15.11 -1.93 -17.33
CA ALA A 45 -15.75 -2.69 -18.38
C ALA A 45 -17.28 -2.47 -18.36
N ASN A 46 -17.86 -2.29 -19.54
CA ASN A 46 -19.28 -1.97 -19.75
C ASN A 46 -19.73 -0.57 -19.29
N THR A 47 -18.80 0.38 -19.18
CA THR A 47 -19.11 1.79 -18.91
C THR A 47 -18.48 2.69 -19.98
N GLU A 48 -19.13 3.80 -20.34
CA GLU A 48 -18.58 4.81 -21.26
C GLU A 48 -17.54 5.72 -20.58
N VAL A 49 -17.09 5.35 -19.39
CA VAL A 49 -16.22 6.17 -18.55
C VAL A 49 -14.76 6.00 -18.98
N PRO A 50 -14.01 7.09 -19.21
CA PRO A 50 -12.59 7.01 -19.52
C PRO A 50 -11.76 6.39 -18.39
N THR A 51 -10.74 5.61 -18.74
CA THR A 51 -9.72 5.08 -17.79
C THR A 51 -9.04 6.16 -16.96
N ALA A 52 -9.01 7.39 -17.47
CA ALA A 52 -8.56 8.57 -16.75
C ALA A 52 -9.32 8.80 -15.42
N ILE A 53 -10.59 8.43 -15.33
CA ILE A 53 -11.36 8.58 -14.07
C ILE A 53 -10.79 7.67 -12.99
N THR A 54 -10.43 6.42 -13.31
CA THR A 54 -9.79 5.50 -12.35
C THR A 54 -8.48 6.09 -11.81
N ILE A 55 -7.67 6.68 -12.69
CA ILE A 55 -6.41 7.34 -12.29
C ILE A 55 -6.69 8.58 -11.44
N LEU A 56 -7.69 9.39 -11.80
CA LEU A 56 -8.06 10.57 -11.03
C LEU A 56 -8.60 10.20 -9.65
N THR A 57 -9.48 9.20 -9.56
CA THR A 57 -10.00 8.67 -8.29
C THR A 57 -8.89 8.06 -7.45
N ALA A 58 -7.87 7.47 -8.06
CA ALA A 58 -6.70 6.96 -7.34
C ALA A 58 -5.80 8.07 -6.79
N ASN A 59 -5.58 9.15 -7.54
CA ASN A 59 -4.57 10.17 -7.20
C ASN A 59 -5.15 11.39 -6.46
N LEU A 60 -6.37 11.81 -6.76
CA LEU A 60 -6.95 13.03 -6.20
C LEU A 60 -7.15 12.93 -4.67
N PRO A 61 -7.75 11.86 -4.11
CA PRO A 61 -7.90 11.73 -2.67
C PRO A 61 -6.54 11.61 -1.99
N TYR A 62 -5.62 10.87 -2.62
CA TYR A 62 -4.27 10.70 -2.12
C TYR A 62 -3.55 12.05 -2.00
N MET A 63 -3.61 12.88 -3.04
CA MET A 63 -2.93 14.19 -3.06
C MET A 63 -3.50 15.14 -2.00
N LEU A 64 -4.83 15.19 -1.85
CA LEU A 64 -5.49 16.01 -0.83
C LEU A 64 -5.10 15.56 0.59
N LEU A 65 -5.15 14.25 0.83
CA LEU A 65 -4.79 13.69 2.12
C LEU A 65 -3.31 13.83 2.42
N SER A 66 -2.43 13.76 1.42
CA SER A 66 -0.99 13.94 1.63
C SER A 66 -0.63 15.35 2.10
N ILE A 67 -1.46 16.35 1.80
CA ILE A 67 -1.32 17.72 2.33
C ILE A 67 -1.86 17.81 3.76
N VAL A 68 -2.99 17.14 4.06
CA VAL A 68 -3.70 17.28 5.35
C VAL A 68 -3.12 16.38 6.44
N LEU A 69 -2.76 15.14 6.11
CA LEU A 69 -2.27 14.13 7.06
C LEU A 69 -1.03 14.53 7.87
N PRO A 70 0.00 15.23 7.33
CA PRO A 70 1.18 15.60 8.10
C PRO A 70 0.84 16.40 9.36
N TYR A 71 -0.20 17.24 9.31
CA TYR A 71 -0.66 18.05 10.45
C TYR A 71 -1.24 17.21 11.59
N PHE A 72 -1.80 16.04 11.29
CA PHE A 72 -2.42 15.14 12.26
C PHE A 72 -1.49 14.00 12.68
N MET A 73 -0.49 13.67 11.85
CA MET A 73 0.43 12.56 12.10
C MET A 73 1.11 12.68 13.46
N SER A 74 1.51 13.87 13.90
CA SER A 74 2.15 14.07 15.21
C SER A 74 1.35 13.54 16.41
N LYS A 75 0.02 13.39 16.27
CA LYS A 75 -0.87 12.93 17.34
C LYS A 75 -1.24 11.44 17.27
N VAL A 76 -0.96 10.76 16.15
CA VAL A 76 -1.38 9.37 15.93
C VAL A 76 -0.21 8.43 16.24
N PRO A 77 -0.37 7.40 17.09
CA PRO A 77 0.70 6.44 17.37
C PRO A 77 1.02 5.56 16.14
N VAL A 78 2.28 5.19 15.97
CA VAL A 78 2.76 4.43 14.80
C VAL A 78 1.97 3.13 14.55
N PRO A 79 1.70 2.27 15.55
CA PRO A 79 0.94 1.04 15.31
C PRO A 79 -0.46 1.31 14.76
N ALA A 80 -1.14 2.37 15.22
CA ALA A 80 -2.46 2.72 14.72
C ALA A 80 -2.41 3.14 13.24
N ARG A 81 -1.35 3.85 12.81
CA ARG A 81 -1.15 4.21 11.39
C ARG A 81 -0.95 2.97 10.53
N VAL A 82 -0.13 2.03 11.01
CA VAL A 82 0.19 0.76 10.35
C VAL A 82 -1.09 -0.06 10.11
N TRP A 83 -1.86 -0.32 11.17
CA TRP A 83 -3.08 -1.11 11.08
C TRP A 83 -4.16 -0.42 10.24
N SER A 84 -4.27 0.91 10.34
CA SER A 84 -5.22 1.68 9.54
C SER A 84 -4.87 1.61 8.06
N ALA A 85 -3.59 1.79 7.70
CA ALA A 85 -3.12 1.69 6.32
C ALA A 85 -3.35 0.29 5.74
N PHE A 86 -2.96 -0.76 6.48
CA PHE A 86 -3.15 -2.15 6.05
C PHE A 86 -4.63 -2.49 5.87
N GLY A 87 -5.46 -2.08 6.82
CA GLY A 87 -6.90 -2.29 6.76
C GLY A 87 -7.53 -1.57 5.57
N LEU A 88 -7.17 -0.30 5.34
CA LEU A 88 -7.69 0.49 4.22
C LEU A 88 -7.29 -0.06 2.85
N LEU A 89 -6.03 -0.49 2.68
CA LEU A 89 -5.58 -1.11 1.43
C LEU A 89 -6.29 -2.45 1.18
N THR A 90 -6.34 -3.31 2.19
CA THR A 90 -6.97 -4.62 2.05
C THR A 90 -8.47 -4.50 1.79
N LEU A 91 -9.16 -3.65 2.56
CA LEU A 91 -10.59 -3.39 2.38
C LEU A 91 -10.87 -2.70 1.04
N GLY A 92 -10.04 -1.72 0.64
CA GLY A 92 -10.16 -1.04 -0.64
C GLY A 92 -10.08 -2.02 -1.79
N MET A 93 -9.05 -2.87 -1.83
CA MET A 93 -8.92 -3.92 -2.85
C MET A 93 -10.04 -4.96 -2.82
N LEU A 94 -10.50 -5.38 -1.63
CA LEU A 94 -11.65 -6.27 -1.52
C LEU A 94 -12.93 -5.65 -2.11
N VAL A 95 -13.17 -4.36 -1.85
CA VAL A 95 -14.31 -3.64 -2.42
C VAL A 95 -14.19 -3.49 -3.94
N VAL A 96 -12.98 -3.25 -4.46
CA VAL A 96 -12.72 -3.24 -5.92
C VAL A 96 -13.03 -4.60 -6.54
N ALA A 97 -12.56 -5.68 -5.91
CA ALA A 97 -12.72 -7.04 -6.43
C ALA A 97 -14.17 -7.56 -6.37
N LEU A 98 -14.90 -7.26 -5.29
CA LEU A 98 -16.27 -7.73 -5.07
C LEU A 98 -17.33 -6.74 -5.59
N GLY A 99 -16.94 -5.53 -5.96
CA GLY A 99 -17.83 -4.47 -6.42
C GLY A 99 -18.53 -4.84 -7.73
N GLN A 100 -19.85 -5.00 -7.69
CA GLN A 100 -20.67 -5.22 -8.88
C GLN A 100 -21.00 -3.92 -9.63
N ASN A 101 -21.07 -2.81 -8.89
CA ASN A 101 -21.38 -1.49 -9.44
C ASN A 101 -20.12 -0.66 -9.64
N LEU A 102 -20.10 0.17 -10.70
CA LEU A 102 -19.02 1.13 -10.96
C LEU A 102 -18.69 1.98 -9.73
N TRP A 103 -19.72 2.51 -9.07
CA TRP A 103 -19.58 3.36 -7.90
C TRP A 103 -18.90 2.65 -6.71
N LEU A 104 -19.18 1.36 -6.51
CA LEU A 104 -18.53 0.57 -5.47
C LEU A 104 -17.04 0.34 -5.80
N ARG A 105 -16.72 0.07 -7.06
CA ARG A 105 -15.33 -0.09 -7.52
C ARG A 105 -14.54 1.22 -7.35
N LEU A 106 -15.11 2.35 -7.76
CA LEU A 106 -14.50 3.67 -7.58
C LEU A 106 -14.34 4.04 -6.09
N PHE A 107 -15.31 3.68 -5.25
CA PHE A 107 -15.20 3.85 -3.82
C PHE A 107 -14.07 2.99 -3.21
N GLY A 108 -13.93 1.74 -3.65
CA GLY A 108 -12.81 0.88 -3.26
C GLY A 108 -11.46 1.47 -3.67
N ILE A 109 -11.35 2.02 -4.88
CA ILE A 109 -10.15 2.75 -5.33
C ILE A 109 -9.85 3.94 -4.41
N ALA A 110 -10.86 4.76 -4.09
CA ALA A 110 -10.69 5.91 -3.22
C ALA A 110 -10.26 5.51 -1.79
N LEU A 111 -10.82 4.44 -1.23
CA LEU A 111 -10.37 3.90 0.06
C LEU A 111 -8.90 3.47 0.01
N ASN A 112 -8.52 2.82 -1.07
CA ASN A 112 -7.15 2.38 -1.30
C ASN A 112 -6.19 3.59 -1.38
N SER A 113 -6.62 4.69 -2.01
CA SER A 113 -5.90 5.97 -2.02
C SER A 113 -5.68 6.57 -0.65
N VAL A 114 -6.68 6.49 0.24
CA VAL A 114 -6.51 6.92 1.64
C VAL A 114 -5.42 6.07 2.29
N GLY A 115 -5.48 4.74 2.12
CA GLY A 115 -4.46 3.82 2.61
C GLY A 115 -3.04 4.21 2.18
N TYR A 116 -2.85 4.53 0.90
CA TYR A 116 -1.57 5.01 0.37
C TYR A 116 -1.04 6.25 1.10
N SER A 117 -1.88 7.27 1.29
CA SER A 117 -1.42 8.48 1.97
C SER A 117 -0.98 8.21 3.41
N PHE A 118 -1.60 7.25 4.11
CA PHE A 118 -1.14 6.85 5.45
C PHE A 118 0.22 6.16 5.43
N ILE A 119 0.52 5.34 4.42
CA ILE A 119 1.85 4.73 4.26
C ILE A 119 2.88 5.80 3.92
N GLU A 120 2.62 6.59 2.88
CA GLU A 120 3.60 7.56 2.37
C GLU A 120 3.88 8.70 3.34
N VAL A 121 2.86 9.25 3.98
CA VAL A 121 3.05 10.36 4.92
C VAL A 121 3.40 9.84 6.32
N GLY A 122 2.96 8.63 6.66
CA GLY A 122 3.00 8.12 8.03
C GLY A 122 4.11 7.15 8.33
N LEU A 123 4.38 6.22 7.41
CA LEU A 123 5.30 5.10 7.60
C LEU A 123 6.62 5.29 6.84
N LEU A 124 6.57 5.84 5.63
CA LEU A 124 7.76 6.09 4.82
C LEU A 124 8.77 7.03 5.51
N PRO A 125 8.37 8.14 6.15
CA PRO A 125 9.31 8.97 6.91
C PRO A 125 9.90 8.22 8.11
N LEU A 126 9.14 7.34 8.77
CA LEU A 126 9.65 6.50 9.86
C LEU A 126 10.72 5.51 9.37
N SER A 127 10.58 4.98 8.15
CA SER A 127 11.57 4.05 7.57
C SER A 127 12.96 4.68 7.47
N ALA A 128 13.05 6.00 7.24
CA ALA A 128 14.32 6.74 7.20
C ALA A 128 14.93 6.94 8.61
N PHE A 129 14.12 6.98 9.67
CA PHE A 129 14.59 7.12 11.06
C PHE A 129 14.95 5.78 11.72
N TYR A 130 14.34 4.65 11.32
CA TYR A 130 14.54 3.35 11.97
C TYR A 130 15.81 2.63 11.50
N SER A 131 16.15 2.66 10.20
CA SER A 131 17.46 2.28 9.66
C SER A 131 17.48 2.39 8.13
N GLU A 132 18.66 2.57 7.53
CA GLU A 132 18.83 2.48 6.07
C GLU A 132 18.25 1.16 5.48
N ARG A 133 18.30 0.08 6.26
CA ARG A 133 17.79 -1.25 5.89
C ARG A 133 16.29 -1.30 5.69
N THR A 134 15.50 -0.57 6.47
CA THR A 134 14.03 -0.55 6.32
C THR A 134 13.59 0.18 5.05
N VAL A 135 14.34 1.20 4.63
CA VAL A 135 14.11 1.89 3.34
C VAL A 135 14.40 0.95 2.17
N PHE A 136 15.54 0.27 2.19
CA PHE A 136 15.88 -0.73 1.16
C PHE A 136 14.87 -1.87 1.10
N ALA A 137 14.38 -2.33 2.26
CA ALA A 137 13.38 -3.37 2.33
C ALA A 137 12.04 -2.92 1.73
N PHE A 138 11.58 -1.70 2.04
CA PHE A 138 10.39 -1.12 1.43
C PHE A 138 10.54 -1.01 -0.10
N SER A 139 11.65 -0.45 -0.59
CA SER A 139 11.94 -0.38 -2.03
C SER A 139 12.06 -1.75 -2.70
N GLY A 140 12.60 -2.76 -1.99
CA GLY A 140 12.64 -4.14 -2.47
C GLY A 140 11.24 -4.75 -2.58
N GLY A 141 10.36 -4.44 -1.62
CA GLY A 141 8.97 -4.83 -1.61
C GLY A 141 8.20 -4.26 -2.80
N THR A 142 8.36 -2.95 -3.07
CA THR A 142 7.73 -2.32 -4.24
C THR A 142 8.22 -2.90 -5.56
N GLY A 143 9.53 -3.18 -5.68
CA GLY A 143 10.11 -3.84 -6.85
C GLY A 143 9.55 -5.25 -7.10
N LEU A 144 9.36 -6.06 -6.05
CA LEU A 144 8.70 -7.37 -6.16
C LEU A 144 7.20 -7.25 -6.43
N GLY A 145 6.55 -6.21 -5.90
CA GLY A 145 5.16 -5.91 -6.19
C GLY A 145 4.91 -5.70 -7.69
N PHE A 146 5.87 -5.13 -8.42
CA PHE A 146 5.78 -5.01 -9.88
C PHE A 146 5.58 -6.37 -10.56
N ILE A 147 6.29 -7.41 -10.12
CA ILE A 147 6.10 -8.77 -10.64
C ILE A 147 4.67 -9.25 -10.38
N GLY A 148 4.12 -8.99 -9.19
CA GLY A 148 2.73 -9.30 -8.86
C GLY A 148 1.72 -8.62 -9.81
N THR A 149 1.98 -7.38 -10.19
CA THR A 149 1.13 -6.64 -11.13
C THR A 149 1.23 -7.19 -12.56
N THR A 150 2.43 -7.59 -12.99
CA THR A 150 2.63 -8.22 -14.30
C THR A 150 1.95 -9.58 -14.41
N TYR A 151 1.83 -10.33 -13.30
CA TYR A 151 1.07 -11.57 -13.26
C TYR A 151 -0.41 -11.35 -13.60
N TYR A 152 -1.02 -10.25 -13.15
CA TYR A 152 -2.39 -9.89 -13.50
C TYR A 152 -2.55 -9.60 -15.01
N THR A 153 -1.52 -9.05 -15.65
CA THR A 153 -1.51 -8.77 -17.10
C THR A 153 -1.05 -9.93 -17.98
N GLY A 154 -0.73 -11.09 -17.39
CA GLY A 154 -0.24 -12.25 -18.12
C GLY A 154 -1.23 -12.74 -19.20
N PRO A 155 -0.75 -13.35 -20.29
CA PRO A 155 -1.59 -13.77 -21.41
C PRO A 155 -2.69 -14.72 -20.92
N ARG A 156 -3.95 -14.27 -21.00
CA ARG A 156 -5.12 -15.11 -20.75
C ARG A 156 -5.15 -16.20 -21.84
N PRO A 157 -5.25 -17.50 -21.48
CA PRO A 157 -5.45 -18.55 -22.47
C PRO A 157 -6.72 -18.22 -23.27
N LYS A 158 -6.60 -18.20 -24.60
CA LYS A 158 -7.73 -17.97 -25.50
C LYS A 158 -8.78 -19.04 -25.22
N GLN A 159 -9.95 -18.64 -24.72
CA GLN A 159 -11.18 -19.44 -24.79
C GLN A 159 -11.81 -19.28 -26.16
#